data_AF-A0A537RDU1-F1
#
_entry.id   AF-A0A537RDU1-F1
#
_cell.length_a   1.000
_cell.length_b   1.000
_cell.length_c   1.000
_cell.angle_alpha   90.00
_cell.angle_beta   90.00
_cell.angle_gamma   90.00
#
_symmetry.space_group_name_H-M   'P 1'
#
loop_
_entity.id
_entity.type
_entity.pdbx_description
1 polymer ?
#
loop_
_entity_poly.entity_id
_entity_poly.type
_entity_poly.pdbx_seq_one_letter_code
_entity_poly.pdbx_strand_id
1 'polypeptide(L)'
;MVIMFCIIGVYEVGHSIVDVWIMLIMGIIGYALRKFGFDPAPLVLGLVIAPTLEMSLRQSLIMSNGNWTIFFQRPIAAALLGLCAALLALAALSLIRSRKDWRSRLAEVEAGDNP
;
A
#
# COMPACT_ATOMS: atom_id res chain seq x y z
N MET A 1 -22.74 -9.79 -13.87
CA MET A 1 -23.82 -9.49 -12.91
C MET A 1 -23.36 -8.63 -11.74
N VAL A 2 -22.24 -8.94 -11.07
CA VAL A 2 -21.70 -8.11 -9.97
C VAL A 2 -21.49 -6.64 -10.38
N ILE A 3 -20.87 -6.38 -11.54
CA ILE A 3 -20.62 -5.01 -12.05
C ILE A 3 -21.92 -4.23 -12.24
N MET A 4 -22.99 -4.89 -12.69
CA MET A 4 -24.29 -4.25 -12.93
C MET A 4 -24.95 -3.81 -11.62
N PHE A 5 -24.84 -4.65 -10.57
CA PHE A 5 -25.27 -4.31 -9.22
C PHE A 5 -24.47 -3.14 -8.63
N CYS A 6 -23.14 -3.12 -8.84
CA CYS A 6 -22.29 -2.02 -8.35
C CYS A 6 -22.62 -0.68 -9.01
N ILE A 7 -22.88 -0.66 -10.32
CA ILE A 7 -23.27 0.57 -11.04
C ILE A 7 -24.61 1.11 -10.51
N ILE A 8 -25.60 0.23 -10.31
CA ILE A 8 -26.90 0.62 -9.77
C ILE A 8 -26.74 1.18 -8.35
N GLY A 9 -25.98 0.50 -7.49
CA GLY A 9 -25.77 0.95 -6.10
C GLY A 9 -25.06 2.30 -6.00
N VAL A 10 -24.03 2.55 -6.80
CA VAL A 10 -23.30 3.84 -6.74
C VAL A 10 -24.13 4.99 -7.31
N TYR A 11 -24.94 4.71 -8.34
CA TYR A 11 -25.86 5.69 -8.91
C TYR A 11 -26.99 6.06 -7.94
N GLU A 12 -27.47 5.11 -7.14
CA GLU A 12 -28.53 5.37 -6.15
C GLU A 12 -28.05 6.21 -4.97
N VAL A 13 -26.80 6.01 -4.51
CA VAL A 13 -26.23 6.78 -3.40
C VAL A 13 -25.95 8.24 -3.78
N GLY A 14 -25.37 8.47 -4.95
CA GLY A 14 -24.92 9.81 -5.35
C GLY A 14 -25.87 10.55 -6.28
N HIS A 15 -26.83 9.85 -6.92
CA HIS A 15 -27.62 10.36 -8.06
C HIS A 15 -26.76 11.09 -9.13
N SER A 16 -25.47 10.79 -9.17
CA SER A 16 -24.46 11.50 -9.94
C SER A 16 -23.75 10.52 -10.87
N ILE A 17 -23.73 10.87 -12.16
CA ILE A 17 -23.01 10.08 -13.17
C ILE A 17 -21.49 10.11 -12.93
N VAL A 18 -20.98 11.13 -12.22
CA VAL A 18 -19.55 11.29 -11.93
C VAL A 18 -19.05 10.18 -11.01
N ASP A 19 -19.86 9.78 -10.02
CA ASP A 19 -19.49 8.72 -9.07
C ASP A 19 -19.40 7.36 -9.76
N VAL A 20 -20.24 7.13 -10.78
CA VAL A 20 -20.17 5.95 -11.65
C VAL A 20 -18.86 5.92 -12.42
N TRP A 21 -18.41 7.05 -12.96
CA TRP A 21 -17.11 7.14 -13.63
C TRP A 21 -15.93 6.90 -12.69
N ILE A 22 -15.97 7.47 -11.47
CA ILE A 22 -14.94 7.25 -10.45
C ILE A 22 -14.88 5.77 -10.04
N MET A 23 -16.04 5.14 -9.82
CA MET A 23 -16.15 3.71 -9.52
C MET A 23 -15.56 2.85 -10.64
N LEU A 24 -15.85 3.17 -11.91
CA LEU A 24 -15.29 2.46 -13.06
C LEU A 24 -13.77 2.56 -13.10
N ILE A 25 -13.23 3.78 -12.96
CA ILE A 25 -11.78 4.04 -12.97
C ILE A 25 -11.10 3.30 -11.81
N MET A 26 -11.65 3.37 -10.60
CA MET A 26 -11.10 2.66 -9.44
C MET A 26 -11.19 1.14 -9.59
N GLY A 27 -12.23 0.62 -10.22
CA GLY A 27 -12.33 -0.81 -10.57
C GLY A 27 -11.23 -1.25 -11.53
N ILE A 28 -10.93 -0.44 -12.55
CA ILE A 28 -9.84 -0.69 -13.49
C ILE A 28 -8.48 -0.61 -12.79
N ILE A 29 -8.26 0.39 -11.94
CA ILE A 29 -7.02 0.52 -11.15
C ILE A 29 -6.83 -0.70 -10.24
N GLY A 30 -7.88 -1.11 -9.52
CA GLY A 30 -7.83 -2.30 -8.67
C GLY A 30 -7.51 -3.58 -9.45
N TYR A 31 -8.08 -3.73 -10.66
CA TYR A 31 -7.74 -4.83 -11.56
C TYR A 31 -6.28 -4.77 -12.03
N ALA A 32 -5.78 -3.58 -12.37
CA ALA A 32 -4.39 -3.39 -12.76
C ALA A 32 -3.43 -3.76 -11.60
N LEU A 33 -3.72 -3.33 -10.37
CA LEU A 33 -2.92 -3.69 -9.19
C LEU A 33 -2.88 -5.21 -8.98
N ARG A 34 -4.00 -5.90 -9.13
CA ARG A 34 -4.02 -7.37 -9.09
C ARG A 34 -3.15 -7.98 -10.19
N LYS A 35 -3.17 -7.41 -11.40
CA LYS A 35 -2.33 -7.86 -12.53
C LYS A 35 -0.84 -7.64 -12.30
N PHE A 36 -0.45 -6.61 -11.55
CA PHE A 36 0.95 -6.37 -11.14
C PHE A 36 1.42 -7.28 -10.01
N GLY A 37 0.58 -8.21 -9.53
CA GLY A 37 0.93 -9.15 -8.47
C GLY A 37 0.89 -8.55 -7.07
N PHE A 38 0.20 -7.42 -6.88
CA PHE A 38 -0.07 -6.91 -5.55
C PHE A 38 -1.07 -7.83 -4.85
N ASP A 39 -0.72 -8.26 -3.64
CA ASP A 39 -1.60 -9.08 -2.82
C ASP A 39 -2.79 -8.23 -2.34
N PRO A 40 -4.04 -8.72 -2.48
CA PRO A 40 -5.22 -7.98 -2.06
C PRO A 40 -5.29 -7.78 -0.53
N ALA A 41 -4.69 -8.66 0.28
CA ALA A 41 -4.80 -8.57 1.73
C ALA A 41 -4.11 -7.31 2.31
N PRO A 42 -2.85 -6.98 1.97
CA PRO A 42 -2.21 -5.73 2.35
C PRO A 42 -2.95 -4.48 1.87
N LEU A 43 -3.56 -4.54 0.69
CA LEU A 43 -4.25 -3.40 0.09
C LEU A 43 -5.52 -3.02 0.89
N VAL A 44 -6.29 -4.03 1.31
CA VAL A 44 -7.46 -3.85 2.18
C VAL A 44 -7.02 -3.36 3.57
N LEU A 45 -5.95 -3.94 4.14
CA LEU A 45 -5.36 -3.49 5.40
C LEU A 45 -4.98 -2.01 5.34
N GLY A 46 -4.29 -1.59 4.27
CA GLY A 46 -3.92 -0.20 4.01
C GLY A 46 -5.13 0.74 3.95
N LEU A 47 -6.20 0.33 3.27
CA LEU A 47 -7.42 1.12 3.14
C LEU A 47 -8.12 1.35 4.49
N VAL A 48 -8.14 0.34 5.35
CA VAL A 48 -8.78 0.44 6.68
C VAL A 48 -7.97 1.33 7.62
N ILE A 49 -6.64 1.28 7.57
CA ILE A 49 -5.77 2.12 8.43
C ILE A 49 -5.62 3.55 7.92
N ALA A 50 -5.81 3.78 6.61
CA ALA A 50 -5.66 5.08 5.96
C ALA A 50 -6.41 6.22 6.67
N PRO A 51 -7.71 6.11 7.01
CA PRO A 51 -8.42 7.21 7.67
C PRO A 51 -7.84 7.56 9.05
N THR A 52 -7.45 6.56 9.82
CA THR A 52 -6.82 6.76 11.14
C THR A 52 -5.45 7.42 11.01
N LEU A 53 -4.68 7.02 10.00
CA LEU A 53 -3.39 7.62 9.68
C LEU A 53 -3.55 9.09 9.26
N GLU A 54 -4.51 9.39 8.39
CA GLU A 54 -4.78 10.75 7.93
C GLU A 54 -5.23 11.65 9.09
N MET A 55 -6.13 11.17 9.95
CA MET A 55 -6.55 11.90 11.15
C MET A 55 -5.37 12.19 12.07
N SER A 56 -4.52 11.20 12.34
CA SER A 56 -3.34 11.36 13.21
C SER A 56 -2.33 12.35 12.62
N LEU A 57 -2.11 12.30 11.30
CA LEU A 57 -1.22 13.20 10.57
C LEU A 57 -1.77 14.64 10.60
N ARG A 58 -3.06 14.80 10.30
CA ARG A 58 -3.75 16.10 10.34
C ARG A 58 -3.71 16.70 11.74
N GLN A 59 -4.04 15.91 12.77
CA GLN A 59 -3.98 16.35 14.16
C GLN A 59 -2.58 16.79 14.56
N SER A 60 -1.56 16.05 14.15
CA SER A 60 -0.16 16.40 14.41
C SER A 60 0.23 17.72 13.74
N LEU A 61 -0.18 17.94 12.48
CA LEU A 61 0.09 19.18 11.73
C LEU A 61 -0.64 20.41 12.30
N ILE A 62 -1.87 20.23 12.78
CA ILE A 62 -2.63 21.30 13.45
C ILE A 62 -1.96 21.65 14.79
N MET A 63 -1.59 20.65 15.58
CA MET A 63 -0.85 20.83 16.84
C MET A 63 0.52 21.50 16.61
N SER A 64 1.09 21.30 15.41
CA SER A 64 2.40 21.82 15.03
C SER A 64 2.36 23.22 14.40
N ASN A 65 1.18 23.85 14.32
CA ASN A 65 0.99 25.16 13.68
C ASN A 65 1.54 25.19 12.23
N GLY A 66 1.51 24.05 11.52
CA GLY A 66 2.00 23.94 10.14
C GLY A 66 3.52 23.87 9.98
N ASN A 67 4.31 23.82 11.06
CA ASN A 67 5.76 23.71 10.96
C ASN A 67 6.23 22.24 10.94
N TRP A 68 6.88 21.84 9.85
CA TRP A 68 7.38 20.48 9.62
C TRP A 68 8.59 20.12 10.52
N THR A 69 9.19 21.13 11.16
CA THR A 69 10.31 20.98 12.09
C THR A 69 9.94 20.28 13.40
N ILE A 70 8.65 20.08 13.68
CA ILE A 70 8.19 19.46 14.92
C ILE A 70 8.43 17.95 14.97
N PHE A 71 8.57 17.30 13.82
CA PHE A 71 9.05 15.93 13.75
C PHE A 71 10.50 15.79 14.23
N PHE A 72 11.32 16.84 14.11
CA PHE A 72 12.69 16.89 14.64
C PHE A 72 12.77 17.44 16.07
N GLN A 73 11.87 18.36 16.46
CA GLN A 73 11.85 18.89 17.83
C GLN A 73 11.28 17.89 18.86
N ARG A 74 10.43 16.95 18.44
CA ARG A 74 9.93 15.88 19.33
C ARG A 74 10.79 14.61 19.16
N PRO A 75 11.69 14.30 20.09
CA PRO A 75 12.63 13.17 19.96
C PRO A 75 11.94 11.82 19.80
N ILE A 76 10.75 11.65 20.36
CA ILE A 76 9.93 10.43 20.19
C ILE A 76 9.40 10.27 18.77
N ALA A 77 8.96 11.36 18.13
CA ALA A 77 8.46 11.30 16.75
C ALA A 77 9.59 11.04 15.76
N ALA A 78 10.74 11.70 15.95
CA ALA A 78 11.96 11.46 15.17
C ALA A 78 12.42 10.00 15.29
N ALA A 79 12.46 9.45 16.51
CA ALA A 79 12.88 8.07 16.73
C ALA A 79 11.94 7.06 16.05
N LEU A 80 10.61 7.25 16.16
CA LEU A 80 9.63 6.38 15.51
C LEU A 80 9.68 6.45 13.98
N LEU A 81 9.80 7.66 13.41
CA LEU A 81 9.94 7.83 11.96
C LEU A 81 11.24 7.22 11.45
N GLY A 82 12.36 7.43 12.16
CA GLY A 82 13.65 6.82 11.84
C GLY A 82 13.60 5.30 11.89
N LEU A 83 12.98 4.72 12.92
CA LEU A 83 12.79 3.28 13.04
C LEU A 83 11.91 2.73 11.92
N CYS A 84 10.80 3.40 11.59
CA CYS A 84 9.90 3.00 10.52
C CYS A 84 10.63 3.02 9.15
N ALA A 85 11.38 4.09 8.87
CA ALA A 85 12.19 4.22 7.67
C ALA A 85 13.29 3.13 7.60
N ALA A 86 13.95 2.83 8.73
CA ALA A 86 14.96 1.77 8.79
C ALA A 86 14.35 0.39 8.52
N LEU A 87 13.19 0.07 9.13
CA LEU A 87 12.48 -1.19 8.89
C LEU A 87 12.02 -1.30 7.43
N LEU A 88 11.48 -0.23 6.86
CA LEU A 88 11.11 -0.19 5.44
C LEU A 88 12.31 -0.37 4.52
N ALA A 89 13.45 0.26 4.84
CA ALA A 89 14.69 0.11 4.06
C ALA A 89 15.24 -1.32 4.15
N LEU A 90 15.25 -1.92 5.34
CA LEU A 90 15.65 -3.31 5.54
C LEU A 90 14.71 -4.28 4.80
N ALA A 91 13.40 -4.07 4.88
CA ALA A 91 12.42 -4.86 4.15
C ALA A 91 12.61 -4.72 2.64
N ALA A 92 12.76 -3.49 2.12
CA ALA A 92 13.00 -3.24 0.70
C ALA A 92 14.29 -3.90 0.22
N LEU A 93 15.39 -3.77 0.97
CA LEU A 93 16.66 -4.43 0.66
C LEU A 93 16.54 -5.96 0.72
N SER A 94 15.80 -6.49 1.69
CA SER A 94 15.52 -7.93 1.82
C SER A 94 14.68 -8.45 0.65
N LEU A 95 13.64 -7.74 0.24
CA LEU A 95 12.82 -8.09 -0.93
C LEU A 95 13.62 -8.03 -2.24
N ILE A 96 14.52 -7.06 -2.39
CA ILE A 96 15.42 -6.95 -3.55
C ILE A 96 16.49 -8.06 -3.52
N ARG A 97 17.02 -8.43 -2.35
CA ARG A 97 17.97 -9.54 -2.19
C ARG A 97 17.32 -10.92 -2.31
N SER A 98 16.10 -11.12 -1.83
CA SER A 98 15.40 -12.41 -1.85
C SER A 98 14.90 -12.80 -3.26
N ARG A 99 14.81 -11.84 -4.18
CA ARG A 99 14.70 -12.13 -5.62
C ARG A 99 15.94 -12.84 -6.19
N LYS A 100 17.08 -12.83 -5.48
CA LYS A 100 18.35 -13.46 -5.89
C LYS A 100 18.45 -14.94 -5.46
N ASP A 101 17.81 -15.31 -4.34
CA ASP A 101 17.93 -16.66 -3.74
C ASP A 101 17.19 -17.76 -4.53
N TRP A 102 16.26 -17.40 -5.40
CA TRP A 102 15.58 -18.37 -6.28
C TRP A 102 16.49 -18.92 -7.39
N ARG A 103 17.54 -18.18 -7.79
CA ARG A 103 18.47 -18.60 -8.85
C ARG A 103 19.51 -19.61 -8.36
N SER A 104 19.93 -19.53 -7.10
CA SER A 104 20.86 -20.51 -6.50
C SER A 104 20.19 -21.88 -6.30
N ARG A 105 18.90 -21.88 -5.93
CA ARG A 105 18.11 -23.12 -5.78
C ARG A 105 17.89 -23.87 -7.11
N LEU A 106 17.86 -23.16 -8.24
CA LEU A 106 17.80 -23.77 -9.57
C LEU A 106 19.15 -24.36 -9.99
N ALA A 107 20.27 -23.74 -9.58
CA ALA A 107 21.61 -24.29 -9.84
C ALA A 107 21.90 -25.58 -9.05
N GLU A 108 21.33 -25.72 -7.84
CA GLU A 108 21.41 -26.95 -7.04
C GLU A 108 20.54 -28.09 -7.63
N VAL A 109 19.41 -27.76 -8.26
CA VAL A 109 18.55 -28.74 -8.95
C VAL A 109 19.17 -29.19 -10.28
N GLU A 110 19.76 -28.27 -11.06
CA GLU A 110 20.45 -28.60 -12.33
C GLU A 110 21.73 -29.43 -12.11
N ALA A 111 22.41 -29.26 -10.97
CA ALA A 111 23.59 -30.05 -10.61
C ALA A 111 23.27 -31.43 -10.02
N GLY A 112 22.02 -31.64 -9.57
CA GLY A 112 21.55 -32.90 -8.99
C GLY A 112 20.86 -33.85 -9.98
N ASP A 113 20.59 -33.40 -11.21
CA ASP A 113 19.85 -34.17 -12.23
C ASP A 113 20.76 -34.86 -13.27
N ASN A 114 22.08 -34.84 -13.10
CA ASN A 114 23.02 -35.51 -14.02
C ASN A 114 23.61 -36.81 -13.45
N PRO A 115 23.09 -37.99 -13.82
CA PRO A 115 23.90 -39.18 -14.06
C PRO A 115 24.48 -39.21 -15.48
#